data_AF-A0A3C0RXT0-F1
#
_entry.id   AF-A0A3C0RXT0-F1
#
_cell.length_a   1.000
_cell.length_b   1.000
_cell.length_c   1.000
_cell.angle_alpha   90.00
_cell.angle_beta   90.00
_cell.angle_gamma   90.00
#
_symmetry.space_group_name_H-M   'P 1'
#
loop_
_entity.id
_entity.type
_entity.pdbx_description
1 polymer ?
#
loop_
_entity_poly.entity_id
_entity_poly.type
_entity_poly.pdbx_seq_one_letter_code
_entity_poly.pdbx_strand_id
1 'polypeptide(L)'
;MTSSKSFAFTEDWVVVILGIATIFLALSGIVAPVPSFSWSNSAELVSTIFDPTNLLKLFEQFIFVFVTAILGAFLLGKSVKYLLDIFPTVFILTVFALILAGNATVKEYNLEAVIFSLIIGLIISNCFKLPNWFKEALSTELYVKIGLILLGTTVIFGDILKAGSLGLIQALAVVLSVWYFAFWICKKLKIDKEMSLMLSSAVSICGVSAAIATSGAIKGDSKKLSYVISLVLITAIPMMIFMPYMAEWMGLSQEVTGAWLGGSIDTTGAVVASGSLVGEEALKISTIVKFSQNVLLGLAAFAISIYWTYAKSVDDETKRDKPT
;
A
#
# COMPACT_ATOMS: atom_id res chain seq x y z
N MET A 1 -24.95 -21.60 -27.50
CA MET A 1 -25.76 -21.41 -26.28
C MET A 1 -24.97 -20.57 -25.31
N THR A 2 -25.51 -19.38 -25.01
CA THR A 2 -25.27 -18.50 -23.85
C THR A 2 -23.83 -18.32 -23.35
N SER A 3 -23.20 -17.25 -23.87
CA SER A 3 -22.15 -16.49 -23.20
C SER A 3 -22.68 -16.04 -21.82
N SER A 4 -22.20 -16.70 -20.76
CA SER A 4 -22.38 -16.21 -19.40
C SER A 4 -21.49 -14.99 -19.23
N LYS A 5 -22.08 -13.79 -19.32
CA LYS A 5 -21.42 -12.56 -18.88
C LYS A 5 -21.03 -12.74 -17.42
N SER A 6 -19.75 -13.00 -17.17
CA SER A 6 -19.19 -13.04 -15.81
C SER A 6 -19.44 -11.68 -15.16
N PHE A 7 -20.19 -11.67 -14.08
CA PHE A 7 -20.45 -10.50 -13.24
C PHE A 7 -19.18 -10.17 -12.42
N ALA A 8 -18.06 -9.91 -13.11
CA ALA A 8 -16.80 -9.59 -12.46
C ALA A 8 -16.75 -8.09 -12.21
N PHE A 9 -16.79 -7.70 -10.93
CA PHE A 9 -16.49 -6.33 -10.54
C PHE A 9 -14.99 -6.06 -10.70
N THR A 10 -14.63 -4.79 -10.95
CA THR A 10 -13.21 -4.40 -10.88
C THR A 10 -12.74 -4.48 -9.42
N GLU A 11 -11.44 -4.71 -9.23
CA GLU A 11 -10.86 -4.84 -7.89
C GLU A 11 -11.20 -3.67 -6.98
N ASP A 12 -11.19 -2.44 -7.51
CA ASP A 12 -11.50 -1.24 -6.73
C ASP A 12 -12.95 -1.24 -6.23
N TRP A 13 -13.91 -1.72 -7.03
CA TRP A 13 -15.30 -1.85 -6.60
C TRP A 13 -15.47 -2.96 -5.56
N VAL A 14 -14.76 -4.08 -5.71
CA VAL A 14 -14.77 -5.17 -4.72
C VAL A 14 -14.22 -4.70 -3.38
N VAL A 15 -13.11 -3.95 -3.41
CA VAL A 15 -12.50 -3.32 -2.23
C VAL A 15 -13.49 -2.41 -1.52
N VAL A 16 -14.19 -1.54 -2.26
CA VAL A 16 -15.19 -0.62 -1.69
C VAL A 16 -16.36 -1.40 -1.06
N ILE A 17 -16.90 -2.40 -1.77
CA ILE A 17 -18.00 -3.22 -1.28
C ILE A 17 -17.61 -3.94 0.02
N LEU A 18 -16.46 -4.62 0.03
CA LEU A 18 -15.99 -5.37 1.20
C LEU A 18 -15.61 -4.45 2.36
N GLY A 19 -14.96 -3.33 2.09
CA GLY A 19 -14.62 -2.34 3.10
C GLY A 19 -15.87 -1.77 3.78
N ILE A 20 -16.88 -1.33 3.00
CA ILE A 20 -18.15 -0.82 3.54
C ILE A 20 -18.91 -1.92 4.29
N ALA A 21 -18.97 -3.13 3.75
CA ALA A 21 -19.62 -4.26 4.43
C ALA A 21 -18.97 -4.54 5.79
N THR A 22 -17.64 -4.50 5.86
CA THR A 22 -16.87 -4.69 7.10
C THR A 22 -17.16 -3.57 8.11
N ILE A 23 -17.22 -2.31 7.66
CA ILE A 23 -17.60 -1.17 8.51
C ILE A 23 -19.02 -1.35 9.05
N PHE A 24 -19.96 -1.74 8.19
CA PHE A 24 -21.36 -1.94 8.58
C PHE A 24 -21.51 -3.07 9.61
N LEU A 25 -20.79 -4.17 9.44
CA LEU A 25 -20.73 -5.26 10.42
C LEU A 25 -20.18 -4.78 11.76
N ALA A 26 -19.10 -4.01 11.75
CA ALA A 26 -18.51 -3.43 12.95
C ALA A 26 -19.50 -2.48 13.68
N LEU A 27 -20.19 -1.61 12.94
CA LEU A 27 -21.23 -0.71 13.48
C LEU A 27 -22.44 -1.48 14.03
N SER A 28 -22.71 -2.67 13.49
CA SER A 28 -23.77 -3.58 13.97
C SER A 28 -23.35 -4.40 15.21
N GLY A 29 -22.14 -4.16 15.74
CA GLY A 29 -21.61 -4.85 16.93
C GLY A 29 -20.85 -6.14 16.63
N ILE A 30 -20.70 -6.53 15.35
CA ILE A 30 -19.91 -7.69 14.94
C ILE A 30 -18.50 -7.20 14.61
N VAL A 31 -17.64 -7.19 15.63
CA VAL A 31 -16.23 -6.77 15.49
C VAL A 31 -15.33 -8.00 15.57
N ALA A 32 -14.36 -8.09 14.66
CA ALA A 32 -13.37 -9.14 14.72
C ALA A 32 -12.56 -9.03 16.03
N PRO A 33 -12.46 -10.09 16.83
CA PRO A 33 -11.69 -10.06 18.06
C PRO A 33 -10.21 -9.87 17.75
N VAL A 34 -9.52 -9.14 18.63
CA VAL A 34 -8.07 -8.90 18.53
C VAL A 34 -7.35 -9.90 19.46
N PRO A 35 -6.58 -10.85 18.92
CA PRO A 35 -5.76 -11.75 19.72
C PRO A 35 -4.56 -11.02 20.33
N SER A 36 -4.07 -11.50 21.47
CA SER A 36 -2.83 -11.03 22.06
C SER A 36 -1.64 -11.88 21.62
N PHE A 37 -0.53 -11.21 21.33
CA PHE A 37 0.72 -11.85 20.94
C PHE A 37 1.91 -11.45 21.81
N SER A 38 1.73 -10.60 22.83
CA SER A 38 2.82 -10.14 23.69
C SER A 38 3.27 -11.23 24.68
N TRP A 39 4.57 -11.53 24.74
CA TRP A 39 5.16 -12.46 25.71
C TRP A 39 6.63 -12.12 26.00
N SER A 40 7.07 -12.37 27.23
CA SER A 40 8.47 -12.14 27.65
C SER A 40 9.24 -13.44 27.84
N ASN A 41 8.56 -14.47 28.38
CA ASN A 41 9.16 -15.75 28.76
C ASN A 41 8.40 -16.93 28.14
N SER A 42 9.02 -18.11 28.10
CA SER A 42 8.40 -19.33 27.54
C SER A 42 7.11 -19.74 28.27
N ALA A 43 7.00 -19.46 29.57
CA ALA A 43 5.78 -19.68 30.35
C ALA A 43 4.64 -18.74 29.90
N GLU A 44 4.95 -17.46 29.67
CA GLU A 44 3.99 -16.46 29.17
C GLU A 44 3.56 -16.73 27.72
N LEU A 45 4.46 -17.24 26.90
CA LEU A 45 4.14 -17.67 25.53
C LEU A 45 3.04 -18.74 25.56
N VAL A 46 3.18 -19.75 26.43
CA VAL A 46 2.16 -20.80 26.55
C VAL A 46 0.87 -20.26 27.17
N SER A 47 0.97 -19.50 28.26
CA SER A 47 -0.22 -19.01 28.98
C SER A 47 -0.97 -17.88 28.27
N THR A 48 -0.37 -17.20 27.29
CA THR A 48 -0.98 -16.06 26.59
C THR A 48 -1.38 -16.43 25.18
N ILE A 49 -0.49 -17.08 24.41
CA ILE A 49 -0.76 -17.42 23.01
C ILE A 49 -1.62 -18.67 22.90
N PHE A 50 -1.33 -19.71 23.70
CA PHE A 50 -2.05 -20.99 23.70
C PHE A 50 -3.20 -21.04 24.71
N ASP A 51 -3.58 -19.90 25.29
CA ASP A 51 -4.77 -19.82 26.12
C ASP A 51 -6.03 -20.13 25.28
N PRO A 52 -6.96 -20.97 25.77
CA PRO A 52 -8.18 -21.32 25.02
C PRO A 52 -9.00 -20.11 24.56
N THR A 53 -9.02 -19.02 25.33
CA THR A 53 -9.75 -17.81 24.94
C THR A 53 -9.03 -17.06 23.82
N ASN A 54 -7.70 -17.02 23.83
CA ASN A 54 -6.92 -16.39 22.77
C ASN A 54 -6.96 -17.21 21.47
N LEU A 55 -6.94 -18.55 21.58
CA LEU A 55 -7.13 -19.45 20.45
C LEU A 55 -8.53 -19.30 19.82
N LEU A 56 -9.56 -19.09 20.65
CA LEU A 56 -10.90 -18.81 20.13
C LEU A 56 -10.92 -17.48 19.36
N LYS A 57 -10.30 -16.41 19.88
CA LYS A 57 -10.16 -15.13 19.18
C LYS A 57 -9.41 -15.28 17.85
N LEU A 58 -8.33 -16.05 17.83
CA LEU A 58 -7.58 -16.36 16.60
C LEU A 58 -8.44 -17.07 15.56
N PHE A 59 -9.25 -18.04 16.01
CA PHE A 59 -10.14 -18.79 15.14
C PHE A 59 -11.28 -17.93 14.59
N GLU A 60 -11.90 -17.10 15.43
CA GLU A 60 -12.92 -16.14 15.00
C GLU A 60 -12.36 -15.12 14.00
N GLN A 61 -11.14 -14.60 14.26
CA GLN A 61 -10.45 -13.70 13.33
C GLN A 61 -10.13 -14.40 12.00
N PHE A 62 -9.66 -15.65 12.05
CA PHE A 62 -9.42 -16.47 10.86
C PHE A 62 -10.69 -16.59 10.02
N ILE A 63 -11.82 -16.98 10.63
CA ILE A 63 -13.10 -17.11 9.94
C ILE A 63 -13.49 -15.77 9.30
N PHE A 64 -13.38 -14.67 10.04
CA PHE A 64 -13.78 -13.36 9.57
C PHE A 64 -13.01 -12.93 8.31
N VAL A 65 -11.68 -13.01 8.34
CA VAL A 65 -10.84 -12.62 7.20
C VAL A 65 -10.97 -13.64 6.07
N PHE A 66 -11.13 -14.92 6.37
CA PHE A 66 -11.31 -15.97 5.37
C PHE A 66 -12.62 -15.82 4.59
N VAL A 67 -13.73 -15.53 5.28
CA VAL A 67 -15.02 -15.22 4.64
C VAL A 67 -14.89 -13.99 3.75
N THR A 68 -14.22 -12.93 4.24
CA THR A 68 -13.97 -11.72 3.46
C THR A 68 -13.14 -12.01 2.20
N ALA A 69 -12.13 -12.88 2.31
CA ALA A 69 -11.30 -13.32 1.20
C ALA A 69 -12.08 -14.15 0.16
N ILE A 70 -12.96 -15.06 0.61
CA ILE A 70 -13.82 -15.87 -0.26
C ILE A 70 -14.79 -14.97 -1.03
N LEU A 71 -15.43 -14.01 -0.35
CA LEU A 71 -16.32 -13.04 -0.99
C LEU A 71 -15.57 -12.19 -2.00
N GLY A 72 -14.35 -11.73 -1.68
CA GLY A 72 -13.51 -10.99 -2.62
C GLY A 72 -13.14 -11.79 -3.86
N ALA A 73 -12.72 -13.04 -3.69
CA ALA A 73 -12.43 -13.94 -4.81
C ALA A 73 -13.66 -14.19 -5.68
N PHE A 74 -14.83 -14.40 -5.06
CA PHE A 74 -16.08 -14.60 -5.75
C PHE A 74 -16.50 -13.38 -6.58
N LEU A 75 -16.45 -12.17 -6.00
CA LEU A 75 -16.81 -10.92 -6.69
C LEU A 75 -15.83 -10.55 -7.82
N LEU A 76 -14.56 -10.94 -7.70
CA LEU A 76 -13.54 -10.80 -8.75
C LEU A 76 -13.64 -11.87 -9.84
N GLY A 77 -14.49 -12.89 -9.67
CA GLY A 77 -14.56 -14.04 -10.57
C GLY A 77 -13.31 -14.92 -10.54
N LYS A 78 -12.48 -14.82 -9.49
CA LYS A 78 -11.32 -15.69 -9.29
C LYS A 78 -11.75 -17.06 -8.76
N SER A 79 -10.97 -18.09 -9.05
CA SER A 79 -11.25 -19.44 -8.56
C SER A 79 -11.07 -19.53 -7.04
N VAL A 80 -12.18 -19.72 -6.32
CA VAL A 80 -12.22 -19.89 -4.86
C VAL A 80 -11.42 -21.12 -4.41
N LYS A 81 -11.34 -22.16 -5.26
CA LYS A 81 -10.68 -23.43 -4.92
C LYS A 81 -9.22 -23.25 -4.47
N TYR A 82 -8.42 -22.47 -5.19
CA TYR A 82 -7.02 -22.23 -4.80
C TYR A 82 -6.92 -21.33 -3.56
N LEU A 83 -7.86 -20.41 -3.37
CA LEU A 83 -7.90 -19.56 -2.19
C LEU A 83 -8.11 -20.38 -0.91
N LEU A 84 -8.93 -21.42 -0.95
CA LEU A 84 -9.19 -22.31 0.20
C LEU A 84 -7.90 -22.98 0.71
N ASP A 85 -6.97 -23.31 -0.18
CA ASP A 85 -5.70 -23.97 0.20
C ASP A 85 -4.63 -22.95 0.63
N ILE A 86 -4.58 -21.80 -0.04
CA ILE A 86 -3.52 -20.80 0.17
C ILE A 86 -3.77 -19.97 1.41
N PHE A 87 -5.01 -19.54 1.62
CA PHE A 87 -5.34 -18.59 2.67
C PHE A 87 -5.00 -19.12 4.07
N PRO A 88 -5.33 -20.38 4.44
CA PRO A 88 -4.90 -20.95 5.73
C PRO A 88 -3.38 -20.97 5.89
N THR A 89 -2.66 -21.30 4.81
CA THR A 89 -1.19 -21.33 4.82
C THR A 89 -0.62 -19.95 5.10
N VAL A 90 -1.09 -18.92 4.38
CA VAL A 90 -0.66 -17.53 4.58
C VAL A 90 -1.02 -17.04 5.98
N PHE A 91 -2.23 -17.34 6.47
CA PHE A 91 -2.67 -16.95 7.81
C PHE A 91 -1.79 -17.56 8.91
N ILE A 92 -1.43 -18.85 8.80
CA ILE A 92 -0.51 -19.50 9.73
C ILE A 92 0.86 -18.83 9.72
N LEU A 93 1.39 -18.49 8.54
CA LEU A 93 2.67 -17.76 8.44
C LEU A 93 2.58 -16.36 9.07
N THR A 94 1.45 -15.67 8.92
CA THR A 94 1.20 -14.38 9.57
C THR A 94 1.12 -14.52 11.08
N VAL A 95 0.41 -15.52 11.60
CA VAL A 95 0.35 -15.81 13.05
C VAL A 95 1.75 -16.11 13.59
N PHE A 96 2.54 -16.88 12.86
CA PHE A 96 3.93 -17.16 13.23
C PHE A 96 4.77 -15.88 13.28
N ALA A 97 4.66 -15.01 12.29
CA ALA A 97 5.33 -13.70 12.28
C ALA A 97 4.90 -12.80 13.46
N LEU A 98 3.61 -12.82 13.82
CA LEU A 98 3.07 -12.07 14.96
C LEU A 98 3.59 -12.61 16.30
N ILE A 99 3.70 -13.94 16.45
CA ILE A 99 4.27 -14.56 17.65
C ILE A 99 5.75 -14.17 17.80
N LEU A 100 6.53 -14.17 16.71
CA LEU A 100 7.94 -13.76 16.75
C LEU A 100 8.08 -12.28 17.16
N ALA A 101 7.28 -11.40 16.56
CA ALA A 101 7.28 -9.97 16.85
C ALA A 101 6.79 -9.63 18.26
N GLY A 102 5.91 -10.46 18.83
CA GLY A 102 5.36 -10.27 20.16
C GLY A 102 6.32 -10.56 21.32
N ASN A 103 7.52 -11.09 21.02
CA ASN A 103 8.55 -11.31 22.03
C ASN A 103 9.09 -9.97 22.58
N ALA A 104 9.23 -9.87 23.90
CA ALA A 104 9.69 -8.64 24.57
C ALA A 104 11.05 -8.13 24.07
N THR A 105 12.03 -9.01 23.85
CA THR A 105 13.36 -8.64 23.33
C THR A 105 13.27 -8.17 21.88
N VAL A 106 12.47 -8.85 21.06
CA VAL A 106 12.24 -8.48 19.66
C VAL A 106 11.55 -7.11 19.55
N LYS A 107 10.59 -6.85 20.45
CA LYS A 107 9.90 -5.58 20.57
C LYS A 107 10.81 -4.44 21.02
N GLU A 108 11.82 -4.73 21.86
CA GLU A 108 12.84 -3.77 22.28
C GLU A 108 13.73 -3.31 21.10
N TYR A 109 13.93 -4.17 20.10
CA TYR A 109 14.62 -3.83 18.85
C TYR A 109 13.70 -3.24 17.76
N ASN A 110 12.47 -2.84 18.09
CA ASN A 110 11.47 -2.31 17.16
C ASN A 110 11.21 -3.23 15.93
N LEU A 111 11.34 -4.54 16.12
CA LEU A 111 11.11 -5.53 15.06
C LEU A 111 9.65 -5.97 15.05
N GLU A 112 8.84 -5.41 14.16
CA GLU A 112 7.44 -5.84 14.05
C GLU A 112 7.21 -7.04 13.12
N ALA A 113 6.00 -7.59 13.23
CA ALA A 113 5.49 -8.71 12.44
C ALA A 113 5.60 -8.50 10.93
N VAL A 114 5.62 -7.25 10.45
CA VAL A 114 5.75 -6.95 9.02
C VAL A 114 7.14 -7.29 8.50
N ILE A 115 8.21 -7.02 9.26
CA ILE A 115 9.58 -7.43 8.91
C ILE A 115 9.67 -8.95 8.84
N PHE A 116 9.15 -9.64 9.85
CA PHE A 116 9.16 -11.11 9.86
C PHE A 116 8.38 -11.69 8.68
N SER A 117 7.20 -11.12 8.37
CA SER A 117 6.39 -11.52 7.22
C SER A 117 7.14 -11.33 5.90
N LEU A 118 7.86 -10.21 5.75
CA LEU A 118 8.68 -9.92 4.58
C LEU A 118 9.85 -10.91 4.46
N ILE A 119 10.60 -11.14 5.54
CA ILE A 119 11.74 -12.06 5.56
C ILE A 119 11.28 -13.48 5.22
N ILE A 120 10.19 -13.95 5.84
CA ILE A 120 9.60 -15.26 5.55
C ILE A 120 9.21 -15.33 4.06
N GLY A 121 8.54 -14.31 3.53
CA GLY A 121 8.17 -14.24 2.12
C GLY A 121 9.38 -14.27 1.17
N LEU A 122 10.45 -13.54 1.50
CA LEU A 122 11.70 -13.51 0.72
C LEU A 122 12.42 -14.86 0.74
N ILE A 123 12.52 -15.50 1.92
CA ILE A 123 13.11 -16.84 2.05
C ILE A 123 12.31 -17.83 1.22
N ILE A 124 10.98 -17.84 1.34
CA ILE A 124 10.13 -18.75 0.57
C ILE A 124 10.29 -18.50 -0.93
N SER A 125 10.26 -17.25 -1.38
CA SER A 125 10.37 -16.91 -2.80
C SER A 125 11.73 -17.24 -3.42
N ASN A 126 12.81 -17.23 -2.63
CA ASN A 126 14.16 -17.53 -3.11
C ASN A 126 14.52 -19.01 -2.99
N CYS A 127 14.03 -19.71 -1.97
CA CYS A 127 14.30 -21.13 -1.76
C CYS A 127 13.34 -22.05 -2.52
N PHE A 128 12.11 -21.60 -2.81
CA PHE A 128 11.08 -22.42 -3.44
C PHE A 128 10.51 -21.77 -4.70
N LYS A 129 10.33 -22.58 -5.75
CA LYS A 129 9.56 -22.16 -6.94
C LYS A 129 8.07 -22.25 -6.63
N LEU A 130 7.50 -21.12 -6.23
CA LEU A 130 6.06 -21.00 -6.03
C LEU A 130 5.33 -21.16 -7.38
N PRO A 131 4.32 -22.05 -7.47
CA PRO A 131 3.58 -22.24 -8.70
C PRO A 131 2.72 -21.01 -9.04
N ASN A 132 2.42 -20.80 -10.32
CA ASN A 132 1.73 -19.59 -10.79
C ASN A 132 0.35 -19.40 -10.15
N TRP A 133 -0.39 -20.49 -9.94
CA TRP A 133 -1.70 -20.45 -9.25
C TRP A 133 -1.61 -19.91 -7.82
N PHE A 134 -0.47 -20.09 -7.15
CA PHE A 134 -0.24 -19.55 -5.80
C PHE A 134 -0.09 -18.03 -5.84
N LYS A 135 0.70 -17.53 -6.80
CA LYS A 135 0.94 -16.09 -6.99
C LYS A 135 -0.31 -15.34 -7.45
N GLU A 136 -1.11 -15.94 -8.33
CA GLU A 136 -2.32 -15.31 -8.87
C GLU A 136 -3.47 -15.20 -7.84
N ALA A 137 -3.50 -16.11 -6.88
CA ALA A 137 -4.48 -16.13 -5.79
C ALA A 137 -4.11 -15.17 -4.63
N LEU A 138 -2.85 -14.75 -4.52
CA LEU A 138 -2.40 -13.70 -3.60
C LEU A 138 -2.91 -12.34 -4.06
N SER A 139 -4.07 -11.93 -3.55
CA SER A 139 -4.65 -10.60 -3.81
C SER A 139 -4.13 -9.54 -2.83
N THR A 140 -2.80 -9.38 -2.76
CA THR A 140 -2.13 -8.47 -1.80
C THR A 140 -2.69 -7.06 -1.85
N GLU A 141 -2.95 -6.55 -3.05
CA GLU A 141 -3.49 -5.21 -3.26
C GLU A 141 -4.90 -5.04 -2.69
N LEU A 142 -5.77 -6.04 -2.86
CA LEU A 142 -7.12 -6.05 -2.29
C LEU A 142 -7.10 -5.98 -0.76
N TYR A 143 -6.27 -6.80 -0.09
CA TYR A 143 -6.22 -6.81 1.37
C TYR A 143 -5.67 -5.50 1.94
N VAL A 144 -4.62 -4.96 1.32
CA VAL A 144 -4.05 -3.67 1.71
C VAL A 144 -5.10 -2.57 1.54
N LYS A 145 -5.78 -2.49 0.39
CA LYS A 145 -6.81 -1.47 0.15
C LYS A 145 -8.00 -1.58 1.12
N ILE A 146 -8.44 -2.78 1.48
CA ILE A 146 -9.49 -2.96 2.50
C ILE A 146 -9.00 -2.49 3.88
N GLY A 147 -7.80 -2.92 4.30
CA GLY A 147 -7.21 -2.48 5.58
C GLY A 147 -7.09 -0.96 5.67
N LEU A 148 -6.76 -0.31 4.55
CA LEU A 148 -6.73 1.15 4.42
C LEU A 148 -8.10 1.82 4.61
N ILE A 149 -9.18 1.25 4.05
CA ILE A 149 -10.55 1.76 4.26
C ILE A 149 -10.94 1.67 5.74
N LEU A 150 -10.61 0.56 6.40
CA LEU A 150 -10.88 0.34 7.82
C LEU A 150 -10.07 1.29 8.69
N LEU A 151 -8.77 1.45 8.41
CA LEU A 151 -7.92 2.43 9.07
C LEU A 151 -8.50 3.84 8.90
N GLY A 152 -9.02 4.16 7.71
CA GLY A 152 -9.67 5.43 7.44
C GLY A 152 -10.93 5.69 8.27
N THR A 153 -11.68 4.63 8.63
CA THR A 153 -12.86 4.77 9.49
C THR A 153 -12.48 5.14 10.93
N THR A 154 -11.32 4.67 11.41
CA THR A 154 -10.78 4.97 12.75
C THR A 154 -9.92 6.25 12.83
N VAL A 155 -9.12 6.55 11.80
CA VAL A 155 -8.06 7.56 11.84
C VAL A 155 -8.40 8.78 10.97
N ILE A 156 -8.89 8.56 9.74
CA ILE A 156 -8.98 9.63 8.75
C ILE A 156 -10.04 10.67 9.11
N PHE A 157 -11.24 10.29 9.56
CA PHE A 157 -12.28 11.32 9.78
C PHE A 157 -11.95 12.30 10.92
N GLY A 158 -11.45 11.81 12.06
CA GLY A 158 -11.10 12.67 13.19
C GLY A 158 -9.83 13.49 12.96
N ASP A 159 -8.81 12.89 12.35
CA ASP A 159 -7.51 13.52 12.20
C ASP A 159 -7.37 14.32 10.90
N ILE A 160 -8.07 13.97 9.82
CA ILE A 160 -8.19 14.86 8.64
C ILE A 160 -9.09 16.04 8.95
N LEU A 161 -10.08 15.97 9.84
CA LEU A 161 -10.80 17.18 10.26
C LEU A 161 -9.92 18.10 11.12
N LYS A 162 -8.98 17.55 11.91
CA LYS A 162 -8.04 18.32 12.74
C LYS A 162 -6.82 18.83 11.96
N ALA A 163 -6.24 18.03 11.07
CA ALA A 163 -5.11 18.37 10.21
C ALA A 163 -5.54 19.10 8.93
N GLY A 164 -6.76 18.83 8.47
CA GLY A 164 -7.52 19.43 7.36
C GLY A 164 -6.72 20.22 6.34
N SER A 165 -6.91 21.53 6.36
CA SER A 165 -6.30 22.44 5.40
C SER A 165 -4.78 22.42 5.46
N LEU A 166 -4.17 22.30 6.65
CA LEU A 166 -2.72 22.31 6.82
C LEU A 166 -2.06 21.07 6.22
N GLY A 167 -2.64 19.88 6.43
CA GLY A 167 -2.18 18.63 5.83
C GLY A 167 -2.29 18.65 4.31
N LEU A 168 -3.38 19.20 3.76
CA LEU A 168 -3.56 19.34 2.31
C LEU A 168 -2.59 20.36 1.71
N ILE A 169 -2.36 21.50 2.38
CA ILE A 169 -1.37 22.51 1.96
C ILE A 169 0.04 21.91 1.96
N GLN A 170 0.39 21.17 3.02
CA GLN A 170 1.67 20.48 3.11
C GLN A 170 1.82 19.41 2.01
N ALA A 171 0.79 18.58 1.79
CA ALA A 171 0.81 17.60 0.70
C ALA A 171 0.98 18.27 -0.66
N LEU A 172 0.26 19.36 -0.93
CA LEU A 172 0.40 20.11 -2.17
C LEU A 172 1.81 20.68 -2.34
N ALA A 173 2.37 21.28 -1.29
CA ALA A 173 3.73 21.81 -1.31
C ALA A 173 4.77 20.72 -1.59
N VAL A 174 4.65 19.56 -0.94
CA VAL A 174 5.55 18.41 -1.14
C VAL A 174 5.41 17.85 -2.55
N VAL A 175 4.18 17.57 -3.00
CA VAL A 175 3.92 17.01 -4.34
C VAL A 175 4.51 17.92 -5.42
N LEU A 176 4.23 19.23 -5.36
CA LEU A 176 4.76 20.18 -6.34
C LEU A 176 6.29 20.25 -6.28
N SER A 177 6.86 20.39 -5.09
CA SER A 177 8.32 20.52 -4.93
C SER A 177 9.05 19.29 -5.46
N VAL A 178 8.62 18.09 -5.06
CA VAL A 178 9.23 16.82 -5.47
C VAL A 178 9.02 16.60 -6.96
N TRP A 179 7.83 16.88 -7.49
CA TRP A 179 7.54 16.68 -8.92
C TRP A 179 8.41 17.57 -9.80
N TYR A 180 8.49 18.87 -9.50
CA TYR A 180 9.32 19.80 -10.28
C TYR A 180 10.80 19.46 -10.18
N PHE A 181 11.27 19.09 -8.98
CA PHE A 181 12.66 18.70 -8.78
C PHE A 181 13.00 17.42 -9.55
N ALA A 182 12.17 16.38 -9.44
CA ALA A 182 12.35 15.13 -10.17
C ALA A 182 12.30 15.37 -11.69
N PHE A 183 11.36 16.19 -12.17
CA PHE A 183 11.23 16.52 -13.59
C PHE A 183 12.45 17.26 -14.11
N TRP A 184 12.96 18.21 -13.32
CA TRP A 184 14.18 18.93 -13.63
C TRP A 184 15.41 18.00 -13.72
N ILE A 185 15.55 17.06 -12.78
CA ILE A 185 16.61 16.04 -12.85
C ILE A 185 16.48 15.20 -14.12
N CYS A 186 15.28 14.71 -14.43
CA CYS A 186 15.05 13.90 -15.62
C CYS A 186 15.45 14.64 -16.90
N LYS A 187 15.09 15.94 -17.00
CA LYS A 187 15.47 16.80 -18.12
C LYS A 187 16.99 17.00 -18.21
N LYS A 188 17.66 17.17 -17.07
CA LYS A 188 19.14 17.30 -17.01
C LYS A 188 19.85 16.02 -17.44
N LEU A 189 19.29 14.86 -17.09
CA LEU A 189 19.76 13.54 -17.52
C LEU A 189 19.34 13.16 -18.94
N LYS A 190 18.61 14.05 -19.65
CA LYS A 190 18.11 13.83 -21.03
C LYS A 190 17.22 12.58 -21.15
N ILE A 191 16.47 12.27 -20.09
CA ILE A 191 15.44 11.24 -20.12
C ILE A 191 14.31 11.72 -21.04
N ASP A 192 13.66 10.80 -21.76
CA ASP A 192 12.56 11.14 -22.65
C ASP A 192 11.38 11.76 -21.89
N LYS A 193 10.59 12.58 -22.58
CA LYS A 193 9.54 13.40 -21.96
C LYS A 193 8.43 12.55 -21.32
N GLU A 194 8.07 11.42 -21.93
CA GLU A 194 7.03 10.53 -21.39
C GLU A 194 7.51 9.87 -20.10
N MET A 195 8.72 9.30 -20.13
CA MET A 195 9.33 8.66 -18.96
C MET A 195 9.58 9.67 -17.84
N SER A 196 10.00 10.90 -18.17
CA SER A 196 10.18 11.98 -17.19
C SER A 196 8.87 12.31 -16.48
N LEU A 197 7.77 12.48 -17.22
CA LEU A 197 6.45 12.75 -16.61
C LEU A 197 5.98 11.59 -15.74
N MET A 198 6.10 10.34 -16.23
CA MET A 198 5.70 9.16 -15.47
C MET A 198 6.53 9.00 -14.18
N LEU A 199 7.85 9.20 -14.25
CA LEU A 199 8.75 9.05 -13.11
C LEU A 199 8.55 10.16 -12.07
N SER A 200 8.44 11.42 -12.53
CA SER A 200 8.17 12.56 -11.65
C SER A 200 6.84 12.43 -10.91
N SER A 201 5.80 11.98 -11.60
CA SER A 201 4.49 11.73 -10.97
C SER A 201 4.53 10.54 -10.01
N ALA A 202 5.31 9.50 -10.34
CA ALA A 202 5.46 8.34 -9.47
C ALA A 202 6.07 8.73 -8.12
N VAL A 203 7.23 9.40 -8.13
CA VAL A 203 7.98 9.73 -6.91
C VAL A 203 7.34 10.85 -6.06
N SER A 204 6.46 11.67 -6.64
CA SER A 204 5.87 12.79 -5.91
C SER A 204 4.52 12.50 -5.26
N ILE A 205 3.81 11.45 -5.67
CA ILE A 205 2.44 11.17 -5.24
C ILE A 205 2.34 9.81 -4.56
N CYS A 206 2.17 8.73 -5.34
CA CYS A 206 1.84 7.40 -4.82
C CYS A 206 2.50 6.26 -5.58
N GLY A 207 3.59 6.57 -6.30
CA GLY A 207 4.36 5.60 -7.05
C GLY A 207 3.59 5.04 -8.23
N VAL A 208 3.20 3.77 -8.11
CA VAL A 208 2.66 2.96 -9.21
C VAL A 208 1.37 3.54 -9.77
N SER A 209 0.39 3.89 -8.93
CA SER A 209 -0.91 4.40 -9.41
C SER A 209 -0.76 5.75 -10.12
N ALA A 210 0.18 6.59 -9.66
CA ALA A 210 0.48 7.86 -10.31
C ALA A 210 1.19 7.67 -11.66
N ALA A 211 2.10 6.70 -11.78
CA ALA A 211 2.71 6.34 -13.04
C ALA A 211 1.67 5.85 -14.06
N ILE A 212 0.74 4.99 -13.63
CA ILE A 212 -0.34 4.44 -14.48
C ILE A 212 -1.28 5.57 -14.94
N ALA A 213 -1.75 6.41 -14.01
CA ALA A 213 -2.63 7.53 -14.33
C ALA A 213 -1.96 8.53 -15.30
N THR A 214 -0.68 8.83 -15.07
CA THR A 214 0.11 9.70 -15.95
C THR A 214 0.29 9.10 -17.33
N SER A 215 0.63 7.81 -17.40
CA SER A 215 0.76 7.07 -18.67
C SER A 215 -0.55 7.08 -19.46
N GLY A 216 -1.69 6.85 -18.80
CA GLY A 216 -3.01 6.95 -19.41
C GLY A 216 -3.33 8.35 -19.94
N ALA A 217 -3.01 9.40 -19.16
CA ALA A 217 -3.24 10.79 -19.54
C ALA A 217 -2.41 11.22 -20.77
N ILE A 218 -1.16 10.77 -20.86
CA ILE A 218 -0.27 11.15 -21.98
C ILE A 218 -0.29 10.14 -23.14
N LYS A 219 -1.04 9.04 -23.02
CA LYS A 219 -0.99 7.87 -23.92
C LYS A 219 0.44 7.32 -24.08
N GLY A 220 1.14 7.17 -22.96
CA GLY A 220 2.55 6.77 -22.89
C GLY A 220 2.77 5.29 -23.23
N ASP A 221 4.02 4.95 -23.52
CA ASP A 221 4.42 3.57 -23.84
C ASP A 221 4.32 2.64 -22.61
N SER A 222 3.61 1.52 -22.77
CA SER A 222 3.47 0.45 -21.76
C SER A 222 4.79 -0.13 -21.24
N LYS A 223 5.85 -0.17 -22.06
CA LYS A 223 7.19 -0.64 -21.66
C LYS A 223 7.85 0.35 -20.71
N LYS A 224 7.75 1.65 -21.01
CA LYS A 224 8.28 2.71 -20.13
C LYS A 224 7.52 2.74 -18.81
N LEU A 225 6.20 2.61 -18.85
CA LEU A 225 5.37 2.46 -17.64
C LEU A 225 5.85 1.28 -16.78
N SER A 226 6.02 0.10 -17.39
CA SER A 226 6.49 -1.10 -16.67
C SER A 226 7.87 -0.89 -16.02
N TYR A 227 8.76 -0.16 -16.69
CA TYR A 227 10.07 0.17 -16.15
C TYR A 227 9.99 1.12 -14.95
N VAL A 228 9.18 2.18 -15.04
CA VAL A 228 8.95 3.11 -13.93
C VAL A 228 8.36 2.38 -12.71
N ILE A 229 7.36 1.53 -12.93
CA ILE A 229 6.74 0.71 -11.87
C ILE A 229 7.81 -0.17 -11.19
N SER A 230 8.66 -0.82 -11.98
CA SER A 230 9.72 -1.68 -11.45
C SER A 230 10.72 -0.90 -10.58
N LEU A 231 11.13 0.29 -11.02
CA LEU A 231 12.03 1.15 -10.25
C LEU A 231 11.42 1.60 -8.92
N VAL A 232 10.14 2.00 -8.94
CA VAL A 232 9.40 2.38 -7.73
C VAL A 232 9.38 1.23 -6.73
N LEU A 233 9.06 0.01 -7.18
CA LEU A 233 8.98 -1.16 -6.31
C LEU A 233 10.35 -1.56 -5.74
N ILE A 234 11.39 -1.57 -6.59
CA ILE A 234 12.76 -1.89 -6.17
C ILE A 234 13.29 -0.88 -5.14
N THR A 235 12.87 0.38 -5.24
CA THR A 235 13.30 1.44 -4.31
C THR A 235 12.48 1.44 -3.02
N ALA A 236 11.16 1.18 -3.11
CA ALA A 236 10.26 1.19 -1.97
C ALA A 236 10.55 0.08 -0.95
N ILE A 237 10.95 -1.12 -1.41
CA ILE A 237 11.20 -2.27 -0.52
C ILE A 237 12.35 -1.98 0.47
N PRO A 238 13.54 -1.54 0.04
CA PRO A 238 14.59 -1.12 0.97
C PRO A 238 14.15 0.03 1.86
N MET A 239 13.51 1.06 1.32
CA MET A 239 13.08 2.23 2.11
C MET A 239 12.14 1.85 3.25
N MET A 240 11.23 0.90 3.02
CA MET A 240 10.31 0.37 4.04
C MET A 240 11.06 -0.16 5.28
N ILE A 241 12.24 -0.73 5.09
CA ILE A 241 13.05 -1.32 6.15
C ILE A 241 14.03 -0.30 6.71
N PHE A 242 14.81 0.37 5.87
CA PHE A 242 15.92 1.21 6.31
C PHE A 242 15.48 2.54 6.90
N MET A 243 14.44 3.17 6.35
CA MET A 243 14.00 4.50 6.78
C MET A 243 13.54 4.54 8.25
N PRO A 244 12.77 3.57 8.80
CA PRO A 244 12.42 3.58 10.22
C PRO A 244 13.66 3.42 11.13
N TYR A 245 14.61 2.54 10.79
CA TYR A 245 15.87 2.43 11.56
C TYR A 245 16.73 3.69 11.49
N MET A 246 16.76 4.37 10.34
CA MET A 246 17.45 5.66 10.21
C MET A 246 16.81 6.72 11.10
N ALA A 247 15.48 6.75 11.16
CA ALA A 247 14.75 7.69 12.00
C ALA A 247 15.00 7.44 13.50
N GLU A 248 15.03 6.17 13.91
CA GLU A 248 15.40 5.76 15.27
C GLU A 248 16.85 6.16 15.60
N TRP A 249 17.80 5.89 14.70
CA TRP A 249 19.20 6.28 14.88
C TRP A 249 19.40 7.80 14.99
N MET A 250 18.57 8.57 14.29
CA MET A 250 18.54 10.02 14.37
C MET A 250 17.77 10.57 15.60
N GLY A 251 17.12 9.69 16.37
CA GLY A 251 16.33 10.07 17.54
C GLY A 251 15.08 10.91 17.19
N LEU A 252 14.47 10.69 16.03
CA LEU A 252 13.29 11.44 15.59
C LEU A 252 12.04 11.03 16.38
N SER A 253 11.13 11.98 16.62
CA SER A 253 9.82 11.66 17.23
C SER A 253 8.97 10.81 16.29
N GLN A 254 7.96 10.11 16.83
CA GLN A 254 7.04 9.33 16.01
C GLN A 254 6.28 10.18 15.00
N GLU A 255 5.95 11.45 15.33
CA GLU A 255 5.23 12.33 14.41
C GLU A 255 6.10 12.72 13.21
N VAL A 256 7.37 13.10 13.47
CA VAL A 256 8.33 13.47 12.42
C VAL A 256 8.67 12.26 11.56
N THR A 257 8.89 11.11 12.20
CA THR A 257 9.16 9.86 11.50
C THR A 257 7.97 9.46 10.63
N GLY A 258 6.75 9.48 11.17
CA GLY A 258 5.54 9.22 10.41
C GLY A 258 5.41 10.16 9.21
N ALA A 259 5.61 11.46 9.39
CA ALA A 259 5.54 12.42 8.29
C ALA A 259 6.60 12.16 7.21
N TRP A 260 7.81 11.75 7.61
CA TRP A 260 8.88 11.42 6.68
C TRP A 260 8.60 10.15 5.88
N LEU A 261 8.18 9.07 6.57
CA LEU A 261 7.81 7.79 5.97
C LEU A 261 6.65 7.97 4.98
N GLY A 262 5.58 8.64 5.42
CA GLY A 262 4.40 8.91 4.61
C GLY A 262 4.67 9.83 3.42
N GLY A 263 5.59 10.79 3.58
CA GLY A 263 5.97 11.71 2.52
C GLY A 263 6.89 11.12 1.46
N SER A 264 7.67 10.08 1.80
CA SER A 264 8.80 9.60 0.98
C SER A 264 8.63 8.20 0.42
N ILE A 265 7.90 7.29 1.09
CA ILE A 265 7.73 5.94 0.61
C ILE A 265 6.59 5.91 -0.44
N ASP A 266 6.92 5.46 -1.64
CA ASP A 266 6.06 5.58 -2.83
C ASP A 266 5.00 4.48 -2.98
N THR A 267 4.73 3.69 -1.94
CA THR A 267 3.62 2.74 -1.97
C THR A 267 2.88 2.77 -0.64
N THR A 268 1.56 2.86 -0.68
CA THR A 268 0.75 2.97 0.54
C THR A 268 0.91 1.74 1.44
N GLY A 269 1.03 0.54 0.86
CA GLY A 269 1.31 -0.68 1.62
C GLY A 269 2.65 -0.62 2.35
N ALA A 270 3.72 -0.13 1.70
CA ALA A 270 5.02 0.02 2.36
C ALA A 270 5.06 1.13 3.40
N VAL A 271 4.32 2.22 3.20
CA VAL A 271 4.17 3.28 4.22
C VAL A 271 3.53 2.71 5.47
N VAL A 272 2.42 1.98 5.35
CA VAL A 272 1.73 1.36 6.49
C VAL A 272 2.64 0.35 7.18
N ALA A 273 3.30 -0.52 6.41
CA ALA A 273 4.27 -1.47 6.93
C ALA A 273 5.43 -0.81 7.68
N SER A 274 5.95 0.30 7.15
CA SER A 274 7.06 1.02 7.78
C SER A 274 6.62 1.88 8.96
N GLY A 275 5.41 2.42 8.92
CA GLY A 275 4.84 3.24 9.98
C GLY A 275 4.49 2.39 11.20
N SER A 276 3.97 1.18 10.95
CA SER A 276 3.74 0.22 12.03
C SER A 276 5.06 -0.07 12.74
N LEU A 277 6.16 -0.30 12.01
CA LEU A 277 7.49 -0.58 12.59
C LEU A 277 7.98 0.44 13.63
N VAL A 278 7.52 1.69 13.54
CA VAL A 278 7.91 2.77 14.44
C VAL A 278 6.94 2.92 15.61
N GLY A 279 5.64 2.69 15.39
CA GLY A 279 4.61 2.77 16.42
C GLY A 279 3.26 3.29 15.91
N GLU A 280 2.23 3.24 16.77
CA GLU A 280 0.86 3.60 16.39
C GLU A 280 0.71 5.05 15.93
N GLU A 281 1.44 5.99 16.56
CA GLU A 281 1.38 7.41 16.18
C GLU A 281 2.07 7.65 14.83
N ALA A 282 3.23 7.02 14.60
CA ALA A 282 3.91 7.08 13.32
C ALA A 282 3.08 6.45 12.19
N LEU A 283 2.44 5.31 12.43
CA LEU A 283 1.51 4.66 11.50
C LEU A 283 0.36 5.60 11.13
N LYS A 284 -0.26 6.23 12.13
CA LYS A 284 -1.36 7.18 11.93
C LYS A 284 -0.93 8.40 11.11
N ILE A 285 0.16 9.07 11.50
CA ILE A 285 0.64 10.27 10.79
C ILE A 285 1.12 9.94 9.37
N SER A 286 1.91 8.87 9.20
CA SER A 286 2.41 8.45 7.88
C SER A 286 1.27 8.14 6.92
N THR A 287 0.22 7.50 7.41
CA THR A 287 -0.95 7.19 6.61
C THR A 287 -1.73 8.46 6.23
N ILE A 288 -1.92 9.40 7.16
CA ILE A 288 -2.59 10.68 6.87
C ILE A 288 -1.83 11.47 5.80
N VAL A 289 -0.50 11.58 5.93
CA VAL A 289 0.34 12.29 4.96
C VAL A 289 0.25 11.63 3.59
N LYS A 290 0.38 10.30 3.53
CA LYS A 290 0.31 9.58 2.25
C LYS A 290 -1.06 9.69 1.59
N PHE A 291 -2.13 9.62 2.36
CA PHE A 291 -3.47 9.80 1.80
C PHE A 291 -3.72 11.21 1.31
N SER A 292 -3.21 12.22 2.02
CA SER A 292 -3.30 13.61 1.57
C SER A 292 -2.63 13.81 0.21
N GLN A 293 -1.52 13.11 -0.06
CA GLN A 293 -0.90 13.07 -1.39
C GLN A 293 -1.76 12.31 -2.41
N ASN A 294 -2.30 11.14 -2.05
CA ASN A 294 -3.13 10.33 -2.95
C ASN A 294 -4.38 11.08 -3.45
N VAL A 295 -4.99 11.93 -2.61
CA VAL A 295 -6.15 12.76 -3.00
C VAL A 295 -5.83 13.71 -4.15
N LEU A 296 -4.58 14.17 -4.26
CA LEU A 296 -4.14 15.09 -5.32
C LEU A 296 -3.96 14.40 -6.68
N LEU A 297 -3.97 13.06 -6.73
CA LEU A 297 -3.74 12.28 -7.96
C LEU A 297 -4.69 12.65 -9.09
N GLY A 298 -5.99 12.78 -8.81
CA GLY A 298 -6.99 13.10 -9.84
C GLY A 298 -6.74 14.47 -10.47
N LEU A 299 -6.43 15.47 -9.63
CA LEU A 299 -6.15 16.83 -10.07
C LEU A 299 -4.82 16.91 -10.85
N ALA A 300 -3.80 16.18 -10.38
CA ALA A 300 -2.51 16.08 -11.06
C ALA A 300 -2.63 15.41 -12.44
N ALA A 301 -3.35 14.29 -12.54
CA ALA A 301 -3.57 13.59 -13.81
C ALA A 301 -4.30 14.47 -14.84
N PHE A 302 -5.30 15.24 -14.39
CA PHE A 302 -6.01 16.21 -15.22
C PHE A 302 -5.08 17.33 -15.72
N ALA A 303 -4.27 17.92 -14.83
CA ALA A 303 -3.31 18.96 -15.19
C ALA A 303 -2.26 18.45 -16.20
N ILE A 304 -1.74 17.24 -16.00
CA ILE A 304 -0.80 16.60 -16.93
C ILE A 304 -1.44 16.36 -18.30
N SER A 305 -2.71 15.91 -18.34
CA SER A 305 -3.44 15.71 -19.59
C SER A 305 -3.58 17.02 -20.39
N ILE A 306 -3.90 18.13 -19.73
CA ILE A 306 -3.97 19.46 -20.36
C ILE A 306 -2.59 19.85 -20.88
N TYR A 307 -1.56 19.81 -20.03
CA TYR A 307 -0.20 20.16 -20.41
C TYR A 307 0.29 19.36 -21.63
N TRP A 308 0.03 18.05 -21.65
CA TRP A 308 0.44 17.17 -22.74
C TRP A 308 -0.27 17.53 -24.05
N THR A 309 -1.58 17.81 -23.99
CA THR A 309 -2.37 18.18 -25.16
C THR A 309 -1.90 19.49 -25.78
N TYR A 310 -1.65 20.52 -24.95
CA TYR A 310 -1.13 21.80 -25.41
C TYR A 310 0.32 21.72 -25.90
N ALA A 311 1.19 20.98 -25.21
CA ALA A 311 2.58 20.84 -25.66
C ALA A 311 2.68 20.11 -27.01
N LYS A 312 1.77 19.16 -27.26
CA LYS A 312 1.70 18.46 -28.54
C LYS A 312 1.18 19.35 -29.67
N SER A 313 0.19 20.21 -29.40
CA SER A 313 -0.31 21.16 -30.40
C SER A 313 0.76 22.16 -30.83
N VAL A 314 1.59 22.63 -29.89
CA VAL A 314 2.70 23.56 -30.20
C VAL A 314 3.81 22.89 -31.03
N ASP A 315 4.18 21.65 -30.72
CA ASP A 315 5.16 20.88 -31.52
C ASP A 315 4.64 20.58 -32.94
N ASP A 316 3.34 20.34 -33.10
CA ASP A 316 2.72 20.11 -34.40
C ASP A 316 2.59 21.42 -35.22
N GLU A 317 2.34 22.57 -34.58
CA GLU A 317 2.38 23.90 -35.23
C GLU A 317 3.80 24.28 -35.67
N THR A 318 4.81 24.11 -34.81
CA THR A 318 6.21 24.41 -35.17
C THR A 318 6.79 23.48 -36.24
N LYS A 319 6.25 22.26 -36.41
CA LYS A 319 6.59 21.39 -37.54
C LYS A 319 5.90 21.79 -38.84
N ARG A 320 4.70 22.39 -38.78
CA ARG A 320 4.00 22.92 -39.96
C ARG A 320 4.63 24.20 -40.50
N ASP A 321 5.20 25.04 -39.63
CA ASP A 321 5.84 26.31 -40.02
C ASP A 321 7.29 26.18 -40.53
N LYS A 322 7.85 24.97 -40.57
CA LYS A 322 9.11 24.71 -41.27
C LYS A 322 8.79 24.31 -42.72
N PRO A 323 9.09 25.14 -43.74
CA PRO A 323 9.01 24.68 -45.12
C PRO A 323 10.02 23.56 -45.31
N THR A 324 9.55 22.41 -45.79
CA THR A 324 10.37 21.34 -46.38
C THR A 324 11.14 21.85 -47.58
#